data_AF-A0A933FL48-F1
#
_entry.id   AF-A0A933FL48-F1
#
_cell.length_a   1.000
_cell.length_b   1.000
_cell.length_c   1.000
_cell.angle_alpha   90.00
_cell.angle_beta   90.00
_cell.angle_gamma   90.00
#
_symmetry.space_group_name_H-M   'P 1'
#
loop_
_entity.id
_entity.type
_entity.pdbx_description
1 polymer ?
#
loop_
_entity_poly.entity_id
_entity_poly.type
_entity_poly.pdbx_seq_one_letter_code
_entity_poly.pdbx_strand_id
1 'polypeptide(L)'
;MFATLVFLLTLVMILVHVGEWVLLGQLARAARQRIAPARSPFTRVLGLMNFLRFEAFYYVVLLVFWLTTESLLPGVAVFLLGAVHVGGWAALERKQSLPRLEAVATMAGGPEASGLRRLLAGIAAFDAAEVLVLAFIAYRLWPTL
;
A
#
# COMPACT_ATOMS: atom_id res chain seq x y z
N MET A 1 14.71 20.06 6.80
CA MET A 1 14.50 18.99 7.80
C MET A 1 13.15 18.29 7.65
N PHE A 2 12.01 18.99 7.70
CA PHE A 2 10.70 18.32 7.54
C PHE A 2 10.49 17.74 6.13
N ALA A 3 10.84 18.50 5.08
CA ALA A 3 10.82 18.00 3.69
C ALA A 3 11.69 16.75 3.49
N THR A 4 12.87 16.71 4.13
CA THR A 4 13.77 15.55 4.14
C THR A 4 13.13 14.31 4.76
N LEU A 5 12.42 14.47 5.88
CA LEU A 5 11.69 13.36 6.50
C LEU A 5 10.58 12.85 5.59
N VAL A 6 9.78 13.74 4.99
CA VAL A 6 8.70 13.35 4.06
C VAL A 6 9.27 12.68 2.82
N PHE A 7 10.39 13.16 2.29
CA PHE A 7 11.08 12.53 1.18
C PHE A 7 11.53 11.09 1.51
N LEU A 8 12.21 10.90 2.65
CA LEU A 8 12.64 9.57 3.09
C LEU A 8 11.44 8.64 3.32
N LEU A 9 10.37 9.13 3.95
CA LEU A 9 9.14 8.38 4.14
C LEU A 9 8.49 7.99 2.80
N THR A 10 8.53 8.88 1.81
CA THR A 10 8.02 8.62 0.46
C THR A 10 8.83 7.52 -0.23
N LEU A 11 10.16 7.54 -0.11
CA LEU A 11 11.02 6.47 -0.63
C LEU A 11 10.74 5.13 0.06
N VAL A 12 10.56 5.14 1.38
CA VAL A 12 10.18 3.93 2.12
C VAL A 12 8.82 3.41 1.65
N MET A 13 7.83 4.29 1.42
CA MET A 13 6.52 3.89 0.91
C MET A 13 6.62 3.18 -0.44
N ILE A 14 7.40 3.72 -1.38
CA ILE A 14 7.66 3.08 -2.67
C ILE A 14 8.25 1.67 -2.46
N LEU A 15 9.23 1.51 -1.57
CA LEU A 15 9.82 0.20 -1.27
C LEU A 15 8.81 -0.77 -0.66
N VAL A 16 7.88 -0.28 0.14
CA VAL A 16 6.81 -1.09 0.76
C VAL A 16 5.86 -1.64 -0.31
N HIS A 17 5.38 -0.80 -1.25
CA HIS A 17 4.54 -1.26 -2.38
C HIS A 17 5.27 -2.27 -3.28
N VAL A 18 6.54 -1.99 -3.63
CA VAL A 18 7.37 -2.93 -4.39
C VAL A 18 7.52 -4.26 -3.65
N GLY A 19 7.74 -4.21 -2.33
CA GLY A 19 7.82 -5.39 -1.46
C GLY A 19 6.50 -6.19 -1.44
N GLU A 20 5.36 -5.51 -1.42
CA GLU A 20 4.05 -6.12 -1.50
C GLU A 20 3.85 -6.87 -2.82
N TRP A 21 4.17 -6.26 -3.96
CA TRP A 21 4.08 -6.93 -5.27
C TRP A 21 4.91 -8.20 -5.34
N VAL A 22 6.13 -8.16 -4.80
CA VAL A 22 7.01 -9.34 -4.76
C VAL A 22 6.37 -10.45 -3.93
N LEU A 23 5.79 -10.11 -2.77
CA LEU A 23 5.10 -11.06 -1.90
C LEU A 23 3.84 -11.65 -2.54
N LEU A 24 2.97 -10.80 -3.11
CA LEU A 24 1.77 -11.24 -3.82
C LEU A 24 2.13 -12.12 -5.02
N GLY A 25 3.19 -11.78 -5.77
CA GLY A 25 3.71 -12.58 -6.86
C GLY A 25 4.28 -13.93 -6.43
N GLN A 26 4.92 -14.00 -5.25
CA GLN A 26 5.35 -15.27 -4.65
C GLN A 26 4.16 -16.11 -4.20
N LEU A 27 3.18 -15.52 -3.52
CA LEU A 27 1.96 -16.19 -3.08
C LEU A 27 1.14 -16.73 -4.26
N ALA A 28 0.99 -15.96 -5.34
CA ALA A 28 0.29 -16.38 -6.55
C ALA A 28 1.02 -17.52 -7.29
N ARG A 29 2.36 -17.57 -7.22
CA ARG A 29 3.14 -18.71 -7.74
C ARG A 29 2.99 -19.95 -6.87
N ALA A 30 3.08 -19.82 -5.56
CA ALA A 30 2.88 -20.91 -4.61
C ALA A 30 1.47 -21.51 -4.71
N ALA A 31 0.44 -20.66 -4.81
CA ALA A 31 -0.95 -21.07 -5.01
C ALA A 31 -1.14 -21.85 -6.32
N ARG A 32 -0.53 -21.41 -7.43
CA ARG A 32 -0.55 -22.13 -8.72
C ARG A 32 0.11 -23.50 -8.63
N GLN A 33 1.17 -23.62 -7.85
CA GLN A 33 1.90 -24.88 -7.67
C GLN A 33 1.30 -25.78 -6.58
N ARG A 34 0.25 -25.33 -5.87
CA ARG A 34 -0.36 -26.01 -4.71
C ARG A 34 0.66 -26.30 -3.59
N ILE A 35 1.69 -25.47 -3.46
CA ILE A 35 2.71 -25.58 -2.42
C ILE A 35 2.35 -24.59 -1.32
N ALA A 36 2.46 -25.01 -0.06
CA ALA A 36 2.29 -24.12 1.07
C ALA A 36 3.36 -23.01 1.00
N PRO A 37 2.97 -21.72 1.04
CA PRO A 37 3.95 -20.64 1.00
C PRO A 37 4.88 -20.75 2.22
N ALA A 38 6.19 -20.63 1.99
CA ALA A 38 7.16 -20.62 3.07
C ALA A 38 6.89 -19.42 3.98
N ARG A 39 6.71 -19.66 5.28
CA ARG A 39 6.54 -18.60 6.28
C ARG A 39 7.81 -17.77 6.33
N SER A 40 7.78 -16.60 5.72
CA SER A 40 8.90 -15.67 5.68
C SER A 40 8.74 -14.61 6.80
N PRO A 41 9.82 -14.16 7.46
CA PRO A 41 9.74 -12.99 8.34
C PRO A 41 9.14 -11.78 7.62
N PHE A 42 9.35 -11.65 6.30
CA PHE A 42 8.72 -10.62 5.47
C PHE A 42 7.18 -10.70 5.47
N THR A 43 6.60 -11.91 5.37
CA THR A 43 5.13 -12.11 5.45
C THR A 43 4.54 -11.76 6.82
N ARG A 44 5.37 -11.78 7.88
CA ARG A 44 4.96 -11.42 9.24
C ARG A 44 5.06 -9.90 9.48
N VAL A 45 6.07 -9.24 8.91
CA VAL A 45 6.28 -7.79 9.01
C VAL A 45 5.32 -7.03 8.09
N LEU A 46 5.20 -7.44 6.83
CA LEU A 46 4.25 -6.91 5.82
C LEU A 46 2.88 -7.57 5.93
N GLY A 47 2.40 -7.83 7.15
CA GLY A 47 1.00 -8.19 7.34
C GLY A 47 0.11 -7.04 6.83
N LEU A 48 -0.95 -7.37 6.09
CA LEU A 48 -1.86 -6.39 5.46
C LEU A 48 -2.28 -5.24 6.41
N MET A 49 -2.48 -5.53 7.70
CA MET A 49 -2.83 -4.51 8.69
C MET A 49 -1.68 -3.54 9.02
N ASN A 50 -0.44 -4.02 9.07
CA ASN A 50 0.74 -3.17 9.31
C ASN A 50 1.02 -2.28 8.09
N PHE A 51 0.79 -2.81 6.89
CA PHE A 51 0.87 -2.07 5.64
C PHE A 51 -0.14 -0.90 5.63
N LEU A 52 -1.43 -1.19 5.85
CA LEU A 52 -2.49 -0.18 5.90
C LEU A 52 -2.26 0.89 6.98
N ARG A 53 -1.74 0.48 8.15
CA ARG A 53 -1.36 1.43 9.22
C ARG A 53 -0.23 2.35 8.79
N PHE A 54 0.77 1.81 8.09
CA PHE A 54 1.90 2.59 7.58
C PHE A 54 1.47 3.57 6.49
N GLU A 55 0.62 3.13 5.54
CA GLU A 55 0.01 4.00 4.53
C GLU A 55 -0.79 5.13 5.15
N ALA A 56 -1.72 4.81 6.07
CA ALA A 56 -2.50 5.79 6.77
C ALA A 56 -1.62 6.81 7.51
N PHE A 57 -0.58 6.33 8.21
CA PHE A 57 0.39 7.20 8.88
C PHE A 57 1.13 8.12 7.90
N TYR A 58 1.65 7.58 6.80
CA TYR A 58 2.35 8.35 5.78
C TYR A 58 1.49 9.48 5.23
N TYR A 59 0.23 9.18 4.86
CA TYR A 59 -0.66 10.21 4.32
C TYR A 59 -1.07 11.28 5.33
N VAL A 60 -1.18 10.92 6.62
CA VAL A 60 -1.36 11.93 7.68
C VAL A 60 -0.13 12.85 7.76
N VAL A 61 1.09 12.29 7.73
CA VAL A 61 2.32 13.08 7.72
C VAL A 61 2.40 13.97 6.47
N LEU A 62 2.06 13.44 5.30
CA LEU A 62 2.05 14.18 4.04
C LEU A 62 1.01 15.30 4.04
N LEU A 63 -0.17 15.08 4.62
CA LEU A 63 -1.20 16.09 4.80
C LEU A 63 -0.74 17.21 5.74
N VAL A 64 -0.11 16.86 6.87
CA VAL A 64 0.45 17.87 7.79
C VAL A 64 1.55 18.68 7.09
N PHE A 65 2.43 18.02 6.33
CA PHE A 65 3.44 18.70 5.53
C PHE A 65 2.81 19.67 4.53
N TRP A 66 1.81 19.22 3.77
CA TRP A 66 1.11 20.06 2.80
C TRP A 66 0.39 21.26 3.44
N LEU A 67 -0.22 21.10 4.61
CA LEU A 67 -0.89 22.19 5.32
C LEU A 67 0.08 23.21 5.94
N THR A 68 1.28 22.76 6.30
CA THR A 68 2.25 23.58 7.05
C THR A 68 3.34 24.19 6.16
N THR A 69 3.43 23.73 4.92
CA THR A 69 4.38 24.25 3.93
C THR A 69 3.57 24.72 2.73
N GLU A 70 3.95 25.82 2.09
CA GLU A 70 3.36 26.28 0.81
C GLU A 70 3.77 25.34 -0.34
N SER A 71 3.58 24.05 -0.13
CA SER A 71 4.01 22.98 -1.01
C SER A 71 3.22 23.03 -2.31
N LEU A 72 3.92 22.87 -3.42
CA LEU A 72 3.33 22.78 -4.76
C LEU A 72 2.71 21.40 -5.04
N LEU A 73 2.57 20.55 -4.02
CA LEU A 73 1.85 19.29 -4.14
C LEU A 73 0.35 19.55 -4.32
N PRO A 74 -0.34 18.79 -5.19
CA PRO A 74 -1.78 18.96 -5.40
C PRO A 74 -2.56 18.54 -4.14
N GLY A 75 -2.99 19.53 -3.35
CA GLY A 75 -3.63 19.31 -2.04
C GLY A 75 -4.87 18.42 -2.08
N VAL A 76 -5.68 18.53 -3.14
CA VAL A 76 -6.85 17.66 -3.35
C VAL A 76 -6.42 16.19 -3.45
N ALA A 77 -5.32 15.89 -4.15
CA ALA A 77 -4.82 14.53 -4.27
C ALA A 77 -4.30 14.00 -2.92
N VAL A 78 -3.54 14.82 -2.18
CA VAL A 78 -3.04 14.47 -0.84
C VAL A 78 -4.21 14.18 0.12
N PHE A 79 -5.25 15.01 0.09
CA PHE A 79 -6.44 14.83 0.91
C PHE A 79 -7.22 13.56 0.54
N LEU A 80 -7.51 13.36 -0.75
CA LEU A 80 -8.27 12.19 -1.21
C LEU A 80 -7.53 10.88 -0.94
N LEU A 81 -6.22 10.82 -1.20
CA LEU A 81 -5.41 9.66 -0.88
C LEU A 81 -5.40 9.41 0.63
N GLY A 82 -5.21 10.45 1.44
CA GLY A 82 -5.29 10.30 2.90
C GLY A 82 -6.64 9.80 3.38
N ALA A 83 -7.74 10.30 2.83
CA ALA A 83 -9.08 9.87 3.19
C ALA A 83 -9.32 8.38 2.84
N VAL A 84 -8.87 7.94 1.66
CA VAL A 84 -8.99 6.54 1.23
C VAL A 84 -8.18 5.61 2.14
N HIS A 85 -6.93 5.93 2.44
CA HIS A 85 -6.05 5.05 3.24
C HIS A 85 -6.43 5.02 4.72
N VAL A 86 -6.71 6.18 5.33
CA VAL A 86 -7.18 6.25 6.72
C VAL A 86 -8.54 5.59 6.87
N GLY A 87 -9.47 5.85 5.95
CA GLY A 87 -10.80 5.24 5.94
C GLY A 87 -10.74 3.72 5.73
N GLY A 88 -9.89 3.27 4.80
CA GLY A 88 -9.63 1.85 4.53
C GLY A 88 -9.06 1.13 5.74
N TRP A 89 -8.02 1.69 6.37
CA TRP A 89 -7.46 1.17 7.62
C TRP A 89 -8.53 1.09 8.72
N ALA A 90 -9.22 2.19 9.01
CA ALA A 90 -10.23 2.25 10.08
C ALA A 90 -11.40 1.29 9.85
N ALA A 91 -11.86 1.14 8.61
CA ALA A 91 -12.92 0.21 8.26
C ALA A 91 -12.49 -1.25 8.44
N LEU A 92 -11.23 -1.56 8.13
CA LEU A 92 -10.69 -2.91 8.23
C LEU A 92 -10.28 -3.31 9.65
N GLU A 93 -9.77 -2.37 10.45
CA GLU A 93 -9.45 -2.59 11.86
C GLU A 93 -10.70 -3.01 12.66
N ARG A 94 -11.86 -2.42 12.33
CA ARG A 94 -13.14 -2.77 12.95
C ARG A 94 -13.62 -4.20 12.66
N LYS A 95 -13.14 -4.83 11.58
CA LYS A 95 -13.60 -6.17 11.17
C LYS A 95 -12.91 -7.32 11.89
N GLN A 96 -11.85 -7.08 12.69
CA GLN A 96 -11.09 -8.03 13.55
C GLN A 96 -10.63 -9.38 12.94
N SER A 97 -11.04 -9.71 11.70
CA SER A 97 -10.88 -10.99 11.04
C SER A 97 -10.68 -10.76 9.54
N LEU A 98 -9.61 -10.05 9.18
CA LEU A 98 -9.17 -10.04 7.79
C LEU A 98 -8.71 -11.46 7.42
N PRO A 99 -9.22 -12.06 6.33
CA PRO A 99 -8.66 -13.30 5.84
C PRO A 99 -7.18 -13.09 5.57
N ARG A 100 -6.33 -14.03 6.03
CA ARG A 100 -4.91 -13.99 5.72
C ARG A 100 -4.73 -13.90 4.20
N LEU A 101 -3.72 -13.16 3.74
CA LEU A 101 -3.39 -13.03 2.32
C LEU A 101 -3.32 -14.41 1.61
N GLU A 102 -2.88 -15.43 2.33
CA GLU A 102 -2.85 -16.84 1.92
C GLU A 102 -4.25 -17.42 1.61
N ALA A 103 -5.25 -17.10 2.43
CA ALA A 103 -6.63 -17.53 2.23
C ALA A 103 -7.26 -16.82 1.02
N VAL A 104 -6.99 -15.53 0.84
CA VAL A 104 -7.42 -14.75 -0.34
C VAL A 104 -6.80 -15.31 -1.63
N ALA A 105 -5.51 -15.66 -1.61
CA ALA A 105 -4.83 -16.27 -2.74
C ALA A 105 -5.39 -17.65 -3.10
N THR A 106 -5.82 -18.43 -2.10
CA THR A 106 -6.44 -19.76 -2.31
C THR A 106 -7.83 -19.62 -2.93
N MET A 107 -8.63 -18.64 -2.49
CA MET A 107 -9.96 -18.34 -3.05
C MET A 107 -9.89 -17.83 -4.50
N ALA A 108 -8.83 -17.11 -4.88
CA ALA A 108 -8.62 -16.62 -6.24
C ALA A 108 -8.30 -17.75 -7.27
N GLY A 109 -8.07 -18.98 -6.81
CA GLY A 109 -7.86 -20.17 -7.65
C GLY A 109 -9.14 -20.93 -8.04
N GLY A 110 -10.28 -20.65 -7.39
CA GLY A 110 -11.53 -21.40 -7.57
C GLY A 110 -12.43 -20.92 -8.72
N PRO A 111 -13.54 -21.63 -9.00
CA PRO A 111 -14.51 -21.27 -10.04
C PRO A 111 -15.28 -19.96 -9.75
N GLU A 112 -15.40 -19.56 -8.48
CA GLU A 112 -15.97 -18.26 -8.06
C GLU A 112 -14.95 -17.09 -8.13
N ALA A 113 -13.73 -17.35 -8.60
CA ALA A 113 -12.64 -16.38 -8.56
C ALA A 113 -12.78 -15.19 -9.53
N SER A 114 -13.77 -15.15 -10.42
CA SER A 114 -13.85 -14.08 -11.43
C SER A 114 -14.02 -12.69 -10.81
N GLY A 115 -14.88 -12.57 -9.79
CA GLY A 115 -15.10 -11.33 -9.03
C GLY A 115 -13.88 -10.96 -8.18
N LEU A 116 -13.30 -11.92 -7.48
CA LEU A 116 -12.11 -11.71 -6.66
C LEU A 116 -10.89 -11.35 -7.49
N ARG A 117 -10.68 -11.96 -8.67
CA ARG A 117 -9.60 -11.63 -9.60
C ARG A 117 -9.73 -10.22 -10.15
N ARG A 118 -10.95 -9.78 -10.50
CA ARG A 118 -11.20 -8.40 -10.93
C ARG A 118 -10.89 -7.40 -9.81
N LEU A 119 -11.32 -7.70 -8.58
CA LEU A 119 -11.00 -6.88 -7.42
C LEU A 119 -9.49 -6.78 -7.18
N LEU A 120 -8.77 -7.92 -7.17
CA LEU A 120 -7.32 -7.96 -6.99
C LEU A 120 -6.57 -7.24 -8.12
N ALA A 121 -7.04 -7.36 -9.36
CA ALA A 121 -6.49 -6.59 -10.49
C ALA A 121 -6.72 -5.09 -10.33
N GLY A 122 -7.89 -4.68 -9.82
CA GLY A 122 -8.18 -3.28 -9.48
C GLY A 122 -7.28 -2.74 -8.37
N ILE A 123 -7.07 -3.52 -7.30
CA ILE A 123 -6.15 -3.18 -6.21
C ILE A 123 -4.72 -3.01 -6.75
N ALA A 124 -4.23 -3.97 -7.54
CA ALA A 124 -2.90 -3.88 -8.13
C ALA A 124 -2.74 -2.68 -9.08
N ALA A 125 -3.79 -2.32 -9.83
CA ALA A 125 -3.77 -1.14 -10.70
C ALA A 125 -3.78 0.17 -9.89
N PHE A 126 -4.53 0.22 -8.79
CA PHE A 126 -4.52 1.34 -7.85
C PHE A 126 -3.13 1.52 -7.23
N ASP A 127 -2.54 0.42 -6.76
CA ASP A 127 -1.21 0.41 -6.14
C ASP A 127 -0.12 0.89 -7.11
N ALA A 128 -0.19 0.47 -8.38
CA ALA A 128 0.72 0.96 -9.42
C ALA A 128 0.56 2.46 -9.68
N ALA A 129 -0.68 2.96 -9.69
CA ALA A 129 -0.94 4.39 -9.84
C ALA A 129 -0.41 5.18 -8.63
N GLU A 130 -0.54 4.63 -7.43
CA GLU A 130 -0.02 5.21 -6.20
C GLU A 130 1.50 5.31 -6.20
N VAL A 131 2.22 4.27 -6.63
CA VAL A 131 3.69 4.32 -6.81
C VAL A 131 4.10 5.44 -7.75
N LEU A 132 3.36 5.69 -8.83
CA LEU A 132 3.63 6.83 -9.73
C LEU A 132 3.43 8.18 -9.05
N VAL A 133 2.37 8.31 -8.23
CA VAL A 133 2.11 9.53 -7.44
C VAL A 133 3.22 9.74 -6.41
N LEU A 134 3.64 8.69 -5.71
CA LEU A 134 4.75 8.75 -4.74
C LEU A 134 6.07 9.13 -5.41
N ALA A 135 6.37 8.57 -6.58
CA ALA A 135 7.54 8.94 -7.36
C ALA A 135 7.50 10.42 -7.78
N PHE A 136 6.33 10.91 -8.18
CA PHE A 136 6.13 12.34 -8.47
C PHE A 136 6.32 13.21 -7.22
N ILE A 137 5.77 12.82 -6.07
CA ILE A 137 5.97 13.53 -4.79
C ILE A 137 7.46 13.58 -4.45
N ALA A 138 8.18 12.47 -4.53
CA ALA A 138 9.62 12.41 -4.27
C ALA A 138 10.40 13.34 -5.20
N TYR A 139 10.08 13.33 -6.50
CA TYR A 139 10.66 14.24 -7.49
C TYR A 139 10.41 15.72 -7.15
N ARG A 140 9.20 16.07 -6.68
CA ARG A 140 8.85 17.44 -6.29
C ARG A 140 9.50 17.89 -4.98
N LEU A 141 9.78 16.96 -4.08
CA LEU A 141 10.45 17.23 -2.81
C LEU A 141 11.97 17.36 -2.96
N TRP A 142 12.58 16.68 -3.95
CA TRP A 142 14.03 16.67 -4.17
C TRP A 142 14.70 18.06 -4.17
N PRO A 143 14.15 19.12 -4.82
CA PRO A 143 14.76 20.45 -4.81
C PRO A 143 14.69 21.18 -3.46
N THR A 144 13.96 20.65 -2.49
CA THR A 144 13.74 21.25 -1.15
C THR A 144 14.55 20.59 -0.03
N LEU A 145 15.43 19.65 -0.40
CA LEU A 145 16.32 18.90 0.48
C LEU A 145 17.62 19.66 0.75
#